data_AF-A0A426RNM1-F1
#
_entry.id   AF-A0A426RNM1-F1
#
_cell.length_a   1.000
_cell.length_b   1.000
_cell.length_c   1.000
_cell.angle_alpha   90.00
_cell.angle_beta   90.00
_cell.angle_gamma   90.00
#
_symmetry.space_group_name_H-M   'P 1'
#
loop_
_entity.id
_entity.type
_entity.pdbx_description
1 polymer ?
#
loop_
_entity_poly.entity_id
_entity_poly.type
_entity_poly.pdbx_seq_one_letter_code
_entity_poly.pdbx_strand_id
1 'polypeptide(L)' 'MKTSVENNLCQSCGMPMYHLSDFGTNEDDTINTDYCHFCFIKGIFIDHGISLEQKI' A
#
# COMPACT_ATOMS: atom_id res chain seq x y z
N MET A 1 20.78 5.15 14.27
CA MET A 1 20.57 3.74 13.87
C MET A 1 19.09 3.60 13.57
N LYS A 2 18.69 3.49 12.29
CA LYS A 2 17.29 3.22 11.92
C LYS A 2 17.12 1.70 11.85
N THR A 3 16.42 1.14 12.81
CA THR A 3 16.14 -0.30 12.93
C THR A 3 15.20 -0.74 11.81
N SER A 4 15.61 -1.75 11.03
CA SER A 4 15.01 -2.25 9.79
C SER A 4 13.63 -2.95 9.91
N VAL A 5 12.67 -2.36 10.63
CA VAL A 5 11.25 -2.79 10.64
C VAL A 5 10.31 -1.66 10.17
N GLU A 6 10.86 -0.49 9.82
CA GLU A 6 10.09 0.69 9.40
C GLU A 6 9.76 0.73 7.89
N ASN A 7 10.13 -0.30 7.12
CA ASN A 7 10.06 -0.26 5.65
C ASN A 7 8.83 -0.97 5.05
N ASN A 8 7.98 -1.61 5.84
CA ASN A 8 6.78 -2.29 5.33
C ASN A 8 5.50 -1.51 5.66
N LEU A 9 5.54 -0.19 5.56
CA LEU A 9 4.35 0.65 5.67
C LEU A 9 3.91 1.06 4.28
N CYS A 10 2.64 0.83 3.96
CA CYS A 10 2.05 1.30 2.71
C CYS A 10 2.22 2.81 2.61
N GLN A 11 2.89 3.30 1.56
CA GLN A 11 3.16 4.72 1.36
C GLN A 11 1.90 5.55 1.09
N SER A 12 0.76 4.90 0.76
CA SER A 12 -0.51 5.58 0.54
C SER A 12 -1.36 5.73 1.80
N CYS A 13 -1.40 4.72 2.68
CA CYS A 13 -2.33 4.68 3.80
C CYS A 13 -1.67 4.44 5.17
N GLY A 14 -0.36 4.20 5.20
CA GLY A 14 0.39 3.89 6.43
C GLY A 14 0.09 2.51 7.03
N MET A 15 -0.70 1.67 6.34
CA MET A 15 -1.00 0.32 6.82
C MET A 15 0.28 -0.53 6.86
N PRO A 16 0.57 -1.21 7.98
CA PRO A 16 1.69 -2.12 8.05
C PRO A 16 1.41 -3.40 7.24
N MET A 17 2.42 -3.86 6.52
CA MET A 17 2.40 -5.05 5.64
C MET A 17 3.35 -6.10 6.22
N TYR A 18 2.80 -7.19 6.74
CA TYR A 18 3.58 -8.25 7.39
C TYR A 18 3.62 -9.54 6.57
N HIS A 19 2.60 -9.78 5.75
CA HIS A 19 2.44 -10.95 4.91
C HIS A 19 2.49 -10.56 3.44
N LEU A 20 2.90 -11.49 2.56
CA LEU A 20 2.90 -11.27 1.11
C LEU A 20 1.52 -10.87 0.56
N SER A 21 0.45 -11.35 1.19
CA SER A 21 -0.93 -10.98 0.86
C SER A 21 -1.27 -9.52 1.16
N ASP A 22 -0.52 -8.87 2.05
CA ASP A 22 -0.76 -7.48 2.44
C ASP A 22 -0.26 -6.52 1.34
N PHE A 23 0.67 -6.96 0.50
CA PHE A 23 1.30 -6.14 -0.53
C PHE A 23 0.46 -6.08 -1.81
N GLY A 24 0.55 -4.94 -2.48
CA GLY A 24 -0.06 -4.71 -3.78
C GLY A 24 0.64 -5.46 -4.90
N THR A 25 0.11 -5.32 -6.11
CA THR A 25 0.72 -5.91 -7.32
C THR A 25 0.95 -4.86 -8.40
N ASN A 26 2.07 -4.99 -9.11
CA ASN A 26 2.38 -4.24 -10.31
C ASN A 26 1.58 -4.79 -11.50
N GLU A 27 1.64 -4.11 -12.66
CA GLU A 27 0.93 -4.53 -13.88
C GLU A 27 1.38 -5.92 -14.38
N ASP A 28 2.64 -6.29 -14.12
CA ASP A 28 3.24 -7.58 -14.47
C ASP A 28 2.98 -8.69 -13.43
N ASP A 29 2.00 -8.50 -12.54
CA ASP A 29 1.64 -9.37 -11.41
C ASP A 29 2.76 -9.57 -10.36
N THR A 30 3.87 -8.82 -10.42
CA THR A 30 4.89 -8.84 -9.37
C THR A 30 4.42 -8.10 -8.12
N ILE A 31 4.96 -8.47 -6.95
CA ILE A 31 4.63 -7.84 -5.66
C ILE A 31 5.19 -6.41 -5.62
N ASN A 32 4.36 -5.47 -5.17
CA ASN A 32 4.75 -4.10 -4.90
C ASN A 32 5.06 -3.92 -3.40
N THR A 33 6.29 -3.54 -3.06
CA THR A 33 6.72 -3.39 -1.65
C THR A 33 6.35 -2.05 -1.03
N ASP A 34 5.89 -1.09 -1.83
CA ASP A 34 5.61 0.28 -1.40
C ASP A 34 4.14 0.47 -1.03
N TYR A 35 3.24 -0.31 -1.64
CA TYR A 35 1.80 -0.17 -1.48
C TYR A 35 1.14 -1.49 -1.10
N CYS A 36 0.06 -1.42 -0.32
CA CYS A 36 -0.73 -2.59 0.04
C CYS A 36 -1.77 -2.96 -1.01
N HIS A 37 -2.29 -4.19 -0.95
CA HIS A 37 -3.30 -4.70 -1.91
C HIS A 37 -4.64 -3.95 -1.88
N PHE A 38 -4.91 -3.17 -0.83
CA PHE A 38 -6.06 -2.28 -0.76
C PHE A 38 -5.83 -0.95 -1.50
N CYS A 39 -4.58 -0.49 -1.60
CA CYS A 39 -4.28 0.79 -2.23
C CYS A 39 -3.82 0.63 -3.68
N PHE A 40 -3.20 -0.51 -4.05
CA PHE A 40 -2.57 -0.69 -5.34
C PHE A 40 -2.68 -2.14 -5.81
N ILE A 41 -3.34 -2.37 -6.94
CA ILE A 41 -3.49 -3.70 -7.54
C ILE A 41 -3.33 -3.62 -9.05
N LYS A 42 -2.57 -4.54 -9.62
CA LYS A 42 -2.30 -4.63 -11.07
C LYS A 42 -1.83 -3.31 -11.69
N GLY A 43 -0.97 -2.58 -10.99
CA GLY A 43 -0.47 -1.28 -11.48
C GLY A 43 -1.43 -0.10 -11.30
N ILE A 44 -2.59 -0.30 -10.66
CA ILE A 44 -3.67 0.69 -10.55
C ILE A 44 -3.92 1.02 -9.07
N PHE A 45 -3.98 2.31 -8.76
CA PHE A 45 -4.42 2.75 -7.44
C PHE A 45 -5.92 2.56 -7.27
N ILE A 46 -6.31 1.89 -6.17
CA ILE A 46 -7.71 1.74 -5.78
C ILE A 46 -8.05 2.90 -4.87
N ASP A 47 -8.94 3.78 -5.35
CA ASP A 47 -9.55 4.80 -4.51
C ASP A 47 -10.76 4.18 -3.78
N HIS A 48 -10.64 4.02 -2.46
CA HIS A 48 -11.74 3.55 -1.62
C HIS A 48 -12.79 4.64 -1.31
N GLY A 49 -12.76 5.77 -2.02
CA GLY A 49 -13.83 6.76 -1.99
C GLY A 49 -13.78 7.67 -0.77
N ILE A 50 -12.59 7.89 -0.18
CA ILE A 50 -12.39 9.07 0.66
C ILE A 50 -12.23 10.27 -0.27
N SER A 51 -13.36 10.84 -0.69
CA SER A 51 -13.33 12.18 -1.25
C SER A 51 -12.70 13.12 -0.21
N LEU A 52 -11.94 14.10 -0.70
CA LEU A 52 -11.22 15.07 0.14
C LEU A 52 -12.13 15.83 1.14
N GLU A 53 -13.45 15.73 0.98
CA GLU A 53 -14.47 16.39 1.81
C GLU A 53 -14.62 15.83 3.23
N GLN A 54 -14.05 14.66 3.54
CA GLN A 54 -14.15 14.06 4.88
C GLN A 54 -12.97 14.36 5.80
N LYS A 55 -12.02 15.21 5.37
CA LYS A 55 -10.91 15.67 6.20
C LYS A 55 -11.27 17.02 6.85
N ILE A 56 -12.25 16.99 7.76
CA ILE A 56 -12.59 18.12 8.66
C ILE A 56 -11.69 18.04 9.89
#